data_AF-A1IW17-F1
#
_entry.id   AF-A1IW17-F1
#
_cell.length_a   1.000
_cell.length_b   1.000
_cell.length_c   1.000
_cell.angle_alpha   90.00
_cell.angle_beta   90.00
_cell.angle_gamma   90.00
#
_symmetry.space_group_name_H-M   'P 1'
#
loop_
_entity.id
_entity.type
_entity.pdbx_description
1 polymer ?
#
loop_
_entity_poly.entity_id
_entity_poly.type
_entity_poly.pdbx_seq_one_letter_code
_entity_poly.pdbx_strand_id
1 'polypeptide(L)'
;STHWGQHLLVCGSEPLLGSWNVKKGLLLKPLHQGDELIWSGSLPVPNGFGFEYSYYVVDDGRNILRWEAGKKRKLILPNGVQDGEFVELHDLWQVLIFASLYRSLFVCVDVGGC
;
A
#
# COMPACT_ATOMS: atom_id res chain seq x y z
N SER A 1 -11.50 11.08 2.13
CA SER A 1 -11.44 10.89 3.61
C SER A 1 -11.86 9.48 3.94
N THR A 2 -11.24 8.86 4.95
CA THR A 2 -11.75 7.63 5.56
C THR A 2 -12.73 8.00 6.67
N HIS A 3 -13.71 7.14 6.92
CA HIS A 3 -14.67 7.28 8.03
C HIS A 3 -14.33 6.27 9.12
N TRP A 4 -14.94 6.41 10.31
CA TRP A 4 -14.87 5.39 11.34
C TRP A 4 -15.32 4.02 10.78
N GLY A 5 -14.58 2.96 11.13
CA GLY A 5 -14.79 1.62 10.58
C GLY A 5 -14.24 1.42 9.16
N GLN A 6 -13.55 2.41 8.59
CA GLN A 6 -12.85 2.26 7.31
C GLN A 6 -11.33 2.15 7.52
N HIS A 7 -10.74 1.19 6.82
CA HIS A 7 -9.31 0.94 6.84
C HIS A 7 -8.73 1.03 5.44
N LEU A 8 -7.43 1.30 5.36
CA LEU A 8 -6.70 1.25 4.12
C LEU A 8 -5.93 -0.06 4.01
N LEU A 9 -5.95 -0.65 2.81
CA LEU A 9 -5.34 -1.94 2.53
C LEU A 9 -4.63 -1.88 1.18
N VAL A 10 -3.45 -2.49 1.09
CA VAL A 10 -2.73 -2.69 -0.16
C VAL A 10 -2.80 -4.16 -0.58
N CYS A 11 -3.14 -4.42 -1.84
CA CYS A 11 -3.23 -5.76 -2.40
C CYS A 11 -2.61 -5.78 -3.79
N GLY A 12 -1.94 -6.86 -4.14
CA GLY A 12 -1.07 -6.92 -5.31
C GLY A 12 -0.91 -8.29 -5.93
N SER A 13 -0.10 -8.36 -6.99
CA SER A 13 0.11 -9.56 -7.80
C SER A 13 0.76 -10.70 -7.02
N GLU A 14 1.63 -10.35 -6.07
CA GLU A 14 2.45 -11.32 -5.35
C GLU A 14 1.72 -11.93 -4.15
N PRO A 15 2.07 -13.18 -3.75
CA PRO A 15 1.45 -13.85 -2.60
C PRO A 15 1.56 -13.06 -1.30
N LEU A 16 2.69 -12.38 -1.09
CA LEU A 16 2.92 -11.49 0.08
C LEU A 16 1.93 -10.33 0.15
N LEU A 17 1.33 -9.96 -0.99
CA LEU A 17 0.30 -8.93 -1.11
C LEU A 17 -1.08 -9.52 -1.46
N GLY A 18 -1.26 -10.83 -1.27
CA GLY A 18 -2.54 -11.52 -1.36
C GLY A 18 -2.94 -11.99 -2.75
N SER A 19 -2.10 -11.87 -3.79
CA SER A 19 -2.39 -12.33 -5.16
C SER A 19 -3.76 -11.85 -5.67
N TRP A 20 -4.01 -10.54 -5.57
CA TRP A 20 -5.25 -9.85 -5.90
C TRP A 20 -6.50 -10.27 -5.11
N ASN A 21 -6.33 -11.13 -4.09
CA ASN A 21 -7.37 -11.38 -3.10
C ASN A 21 -7.29 -10.35 -1.99
N VAL A 22 -8.15 -9.32 -2.05
CA VAL A 22 -8.18 -8.22 -1.08
C VAL A 22 -8.34 -8.69 0.37
N LYS A 23 -9.03 -9.81 0.61
CA LYS A 23 -9.15 -10.37 1.98
C LYS A 23 -7.78 -10.76 2.56
N LYS A 24 -6.79 -11.04 1.72
CA LYS A 24 -5.42 -11.42 2.08
C LYS A 24 -4.40 -10.28 1.93
N GLY A 25 -4.83 -9.08 1.51
CA GLY A 25 -3.92 -7.95 1.37
C GLY A 25 -3.37 -7.45 2.71
N LEU A 26 -2.34 -6.63 2.62
CA LEU A 26 -1.68 -6.00 3.75
C LEU A 26 -2.53 -4.82 4.25
N LEU A 27 -3.00 -4.93 5.49
CA LEU A 27 -3.73 -3.86 6.16
C LEU A 27 -2.76 -2.79 6.64
N LEU A 28 -3.00 -1.54 6.26
CA LEU A 28 -2.18 -0.40 6.67
C LEU A 28 -2.67 0.16 8.01
N LYS A 29 -1.74 0.72 8.78
CA LYS A 29 -2.01 1.34 10.07
C LYS A 29 -2.00 2.85 9.94
N PRO A 30 -2.96 3.56 10.55
CA PRO A 30 -2.93 5.01 10.63
C PRO A 30 -1.78 5.45 11.56
N LEU A 31 -0.98 6.41 11.11
CA LEU A 31 0.09 7.08 11.85
C LEU A 31 -0.11 8.59 11.75
N HIS A 32 -0.06 9.28 12.89
CA HIS A 32 -0.08 10.74 12.91
C HIS A 32 1.36 11.27 12.86
N GLN A 33 1.66 12.12 11.88
CA GLN A 33 2.92 12.84 11.76
C GLN A 33 2.61 14.34 11.77
N GLY A 34 2.74 14.96 12.96
CA GLY A 34 2.21 16.31 13.18
C GLY A 34 0.69 16.32 12.99
N ASP A 35 0.19 17.26 12.18
CA ASP A 35 -1.24 17.39 11.85
C ASP A 35 -1.67 16.49 10.68
N GLU A 36 -0.74 15.74 10.06
CA GLU A 36 -1.03 14.87 8.94
C GLU A 36 -1.34 13.43 9.41
N LEU A 37 -2.40 12.86 8.83
CA LEU A 37 -2.70 11.44 8.97
C LEU A 37 -2.16 10.68 7.77
N ILE A 38 -1.19 9.81 8.05
CA ILE A 38 -0.54 8.91 7.10
C ILE A 38 -1.06 7.50 7.35
N TRP A 39 -1.16 6.70 6.29
CA TRP A 39 -1.35 5.25 6.43
C TRP A 39 -0.05 4.56 6.07
N SER A 40 0.45 3.69 6.96
CA SER A 40 1.72 3.00 6.80
C SER A 40 1.63 1.49 6.99
N GLY A 41 2.50 0.75 6.30
CA GLY A 41 2.67 -0.68 6.46
C GLY A 41 4.07 -1.08 6.03
N SER A 42 4.56 -2.19 6.58
CA SER A 42 5.84 -2.79 6.20
C SER A 42 5.67 -4.26 5.82
N LEU A 43 6.52 -4.70 4.91
CA LEU A 43 6.44 -6.02 4.30
C LEU A 43 7.87 -6.47 3.93
N PRO A 44 8.36 -7.62 4.43
CA PRO A 44 9.64 -8.17 4.02
C PRO A 44 9.54 -8.79 2.61
N VAL A 45 10.47 -8.47 1.73
CA VAL A 45 10.51 -8.99 0.35
C VAL A 45 11.88 -9.56 -0.02
N PRO A 46 11.95 -10.51 -0.96
CA PRO A 46 13.23 -11.01 -1.45
C PRO A 46 13.96 -9.98 -2.32
N ASN A 47 15.26 -10.18 -2.53
CA ASN A 47 16.03 -9.37 -3.48
C ASN A 47 15.51 -9.54 -4.91
N GLY A 48 15.52 -8.43 -5.67
CA GLY A 48 15.04 -8.42 -7.06
C GLY A 48 13.52 -8.56 -7.20
N PHE A 49 12.77 -8.37 -6.11
CA PHE A 49 11.31 -8.46 -6.12
C PHE A 49 10.69 -7.32 -6.95
N GLY A 50 9.71 -7.69 -7.76
CA GLY A 50 8.91 -6.76 -8.53
C GLY A 50 7.46 -7.18 -8.49
N PHE A 51 6.56 -6.23 -8.27
CA PHE A 51 5.15 -6.52 -8.08
C PHE A 51 4.27 -5.38 -8.57
N GLU A 52 3.03 -5.72 -8.89
CA GLU A 52 1.97 -4.75 -9.07
C GLU A 52 1.09 -4.70 -7.83
N TYR A 53 0.55 -3.52 -7.52
CA TYR A 53 -0.31 -3.33 -6.35
C TYR A 53 -1.36 -2.25 -6.58
N SER A 54 -2.35 -2.27 -5.68
CA SER A 54 -3.36 -1.23 -5.61
C SER A 54 -3.85 -1.01 -4.18
N TYR A 55 -4.30 0.21 -3.90
CA TYR A 55 -4.91 0.59 -2.63
C TYR A 55 -6.43 0.44 -2.64
N TYR A 56 -6.96 0.01 -1.49
CA TYR A 56 -8.36 -0.25 -1.25
C TYR A 56 -8.77 0.38 0.08
N VAL A 57 -9.96 0.98 0.12
CA VAL A 57 -10.66 1.28 1.36
C VAL A 57 -11.58 0.12 1.65
N VAL A 58 -11.47 -0.46 2.84
CA VAL A 58 -12.25 -1.62 3.27
C VAL A 58 -12.96 -1.36 4.60
N ASP A 59 -14.01 -2.13 4.88
CA ASP A 59 -14.61 -2.19 6.22
C ASP A 59 -13.83 -3.14 7.16
N ASP A 60 -14.29 -3.28 8.41
CA ASP A 60 -13.70 -4.19 9.41
C ASP A 60 -13.66 -5.66 8.95
N GLY A 61 -14.62 -6.07 8.10
CA GLY A 61 -14.68 -7.39 7.49
C GLY A 61 -13.77 -7.55 6.27
N ARG A 62 -12.97 -6.54 5.92
CA ARG A 62 -12.17 -6.43 4.68
C ARG A 62 -13.04 -6.46 3.41
N ASN A 63 -14.30 -6.05 3.46
CA ASN A 63 -15.12 -5.88 2.25
C ASN A 63 -14.69 -4.59 1.55
N ILE A 64 -14.58 -4.64 0.23
CA ILE A 64 -14.15 -3.49 -0.57
C ILE A 64 -15.26 -2.43 -0.55
N LEU A 65 -14.94 -1.25 -0.03
CA LEU A 65 -15.79 -0.07 -0.10
C LEU A 65 -15.42 0.79 -1.29
N ARG A 66 -14.11 0.98 -1.53
CA ARG A 66 -13.54 1.76 -2.65
C ARG A 66 -12.17 1.19 -3.05
N TRP A 67 -11.76 1.43 -4.29
CA TRP A 67 -10.41 1.14 -4.79
C TRP A 67 -9.88 2.35 -5.56
N GLU A 68 -8.56 2.47 -5.65
CA GLU A 68 -7.96 3.60 -6.36
C GLU A 68 -8.26 3.52 -7.87
N ALA A 69 -8.36 4.69 -8.50
CA ALA A 69 -8.53 4.79 -9.93
C ALA A 69 -7.25 4.42 -10.71
N GLY A 70 -7.36 4.35 -12.04
CA GLY A 70 -6.18 4.29 -12.90
C GLY A 70 -5.59 2.89 -13.08
N LYS A 71 -4.33 2.86 -13.51
CA LYS A 71 -3.59 1.61 -13.72
C LYS A 71 -3.03 1.12 -12.39
N LYS A 72 -2.88 -0.21 -12.25
CA LYS A 72 -2.15 -0.79 -11.13
C LYS A 72 -0.76 -0.20 -11.04
N ARG A 73 -0.34 0.11 -9.82
CA ARG A 73 1.01 0.59 -9.56
C ARG A 73 1.98 -0.55 -9.75
N LYS A 74 3.18 -0.26 -10.22
CA LYS A 74 4.24 -1.24 -10.40
C LYS A 74 5.47 -0.79 -9.63
N LEU A 75 6.00 -1.66 -8.78
CA LEU A 75 7.30 -1.48 -8.16
C LEU A 75 8.25 -2.55 -8.67
N ILE A 76 9.47 -2.14 -9.00
CA ILE A 76 10.60 -3.02 -9.21
C ILE A 76 11.67 -2.52 -8.26
N LEU A 77 12.17 -3.38 -7.37
CA LEU A 77 13.26 -2.98 -6.48
C LEU A 77 14.49 -2.58 -7.32
N PRO A 78 15.17 -1.47 -6.97
CA PRO A 78 16.41 -1.10 -7.62
C PRO A 78 17.44 -2.23 -7.54
N ASN A 79 18.27 -2.35 -8.58
CA ASN A 79 19.42 -3.24 -8.52
C ASN A 79 20.38 -2.77 -7.43
N GLY A 80 20.91 -3.71 -6.64
CA GLY A 80 21.91 -3.41 -5.61
C GLY A 80 21.35 -3.05 -4.24
N VAL A 81 20.02 -3.08 -4.05
CA VAL A 81 19.43 -3.05 -2.69
C VAL A 81 19.90 -4.28 -1.93
N GLN A 82 20.40 -4.05 -0.72
CA GLN A 82 20.97 -5.10 0.13
C GLN A 82 19.94 -5.64 1.13
N ASP A 83 20.26 -6.81 1.69
CA ASP A 83 19.47 -7.41 2.76
C ASP A 83 19.53 -6.51 4.02
N GLY A 84 18.38 -6.26 4.64
CA GLY A 84 18.17 -5.33 5.74
C GLY A 84 17.99 -3.85 5.33
N GLU A 85 17.92 -3.53 4.03
CA GLU A 85 17.63 -2.16 3.57
C GLU A 85 16.13 -1.91 3.44
N PHE A 86 15.71 -0.69 3.79
CA PHE A 86 14.32 -0.24 3.64
C PHE A 86 14.15 0.57 2.35
N VAL A 87 13.14 0.21 1.56
CA VAL A 87 12.67 1.00 0.42
C VAL A 87 11.32 1.61 0.78
N GLU A 88 11.26 2.94 0.88
CA GLU A 88 10.04 3.66 1.21
C GLU A 88 9.30 4.13 -0.05
N LEU A 89 8.00 3.82 -0.11
CA LEU A 89 7.07 4.27 -1.15
C LEU A 89 6.16 5.34 -0.56
N HIS A 90 6.18 6.54 -1.16
CA HIS A 90 5.33 7.65 -0.78
C HIS A 90 4.33 7.91 -1.91
N ASP A 91 3.10 7.46 -1.71
CA ASP A 91 2.03 7.50 -2.70
C ASP A 91 0.93 8.49 -2.34
N LEU A 92 0.30 9.06 -3.36
CA LEU A 92 -0.98 9.74 -3.23
C LEU A 92 -2.08 8.85 -3.83
N TRP A 93 -3.26 8.81 -3.23
CA TRP A 93 -4.40 8.05 -3.76
C TRP A 93 -4.72 8.47 -5.20
N GLN A 94 -4.80 7.51 -6.13
CA GLN A 94 -5.14 7.79 -7.53
C GLN A 94 -6.63 8.10 -7.68
N VAL A 95 -6.94 9.23 -8.31
CA VAL A 95 -8.30 9.66 -8.67
C VAL A 95 -8.44 9.72 -10.19
N LEU A 96 -9.61 9.34 -10.73
CA LEU A 96 -9.97 9.72 -12.09
C LEU A 96 -10.16 11.23 -12.07
N ILE A 97 -9.52 11.94 -13.00
CA ILE A 97 -9.48 13.41 -13.11
C ILE A 97 -10.79 14.13 -12.68
N PHE A 98 -10.59 15.25 -11.95
CA PHE A 98 -11.57 16.20 -11.34
C PHE A 98 -12.08 15.96 -9.91
N ALA A 99 -11.33 15.27 -9.04
CA ALA A 99 -11.60 15.31 -7.60
C ALA A 99 -10.34 15.65 -6.79
N SER A 100 -10.09 16.95 -6.58
CA SER A 100 -9.06 17.46 -5.69
C SER A 100 -9.49 17.30 -4.23
N LEU A 101 -9.05 16.23 -3.57
CA LEU A 101 -8.97 16.08 -2.11
C LEU A 101 -7.84 15.09 -1.81
N TYR A 102 -6.66 15.61 -1.45
CA TYR A 102 -5.43 14.84 -1.22
C TYR A 102 -5.39 14.21 0.19
N ARG A 103 -4.87 12.97 0.28
CA ARG A 103 -4.22 12.41 1.48
C ARG A 103 -3.05 11.54 1.04
N SER A 104 -1.96 11.61 1.80
CA SER A 104 -0.73 10.88 1.55
C SER A 104 -0.78 9.46 2.14
N LEU A 105 -0.22 8.51 1.42
CA LEU A 105 -0.12 7.09 1.72
C LEU A 105 1.36 6.73 1.73
N PHE A 106 1.78 5.93 2.70
CA PHE A 106 3.17 5.51 2.84
C PHE A 106 3.18 3.99 2.89
N VAL A 107 4.01 3.34 2.09
CA VAL A 107 4.25 1.90 2.19
C VAL A 107 5.75 1.71 2.29
N CYS A 108 6.22 1.19 3.42
CA CYS A 108 7.60 0.80 3.57
C CYS A 108 7.75 -0.65 3.09
N VAL A 109 8.80 -0.94 2.35
CA VAL A 109 9.16 -2.28 1.93
C VAL A 109 10.51 -2.59 2.57
N ASP A 110 10.55 -3.64 3.38
CA ASP A 110 11.77 -4.11 4.02
C ASP A 110 12.39 -5.18 3.12
N VAL A 111 13.61 -4.98 2.66
CA VAL A 111 14.27 -5.94 1.78
C VAL A 111 15.10 -6.86 2.65
N GLY A 112 14.70 -8.12 2.74
CA GLY A 112 15.35 -9.09 3.61
C GLY A 112 14.55 -9.45 4.85
N GLY A 113 14.12 -10.71 4.91
CA GLY A 113 13.31 -11.24 6.00
C GLY A 113 12.92 -12.68 5.69
N CYS A 114 13.92 -13.56 5.63
CA CYS A 114 13.73 -15.01 5.68
C CYS A 114 13.95 -15.49 7.11
#